data_AF-A0A7J6T229-F1
#
_entry.id   AF-A0A7J6T229-F1
#
_cell.length_a   1.000
_cell.length_b   1.000
_cell.length_c   1.000
_cell.angle_alpha   90.00
_cell.angle_beta   90.00
_cell.angle_gamma   90.00
#
_symmetry.space_group_name_H-M   'P 1'
#
loop_
_entity.id
_entity.type
_entity.pdbx_description
1 polymer ?
#
loop_
_entity_poly.entity_id
_entity_poly.type
_entity_poly.pdbx_seq_one_letter_code
_entity_poly.pdbx_strand_id
1 'polypeptide(L)'
;YYRNLVEEKNYSVDQLLIQEYFPFEHVLKTLLELYESILGLKFTRVTDQPVWHEDVVCLAVNDAADGRFIGYCYMDMFPREGKFSHAALFPLQPNVQYKGKRSYGVCSL
;
A
#
# COMPACT_ATOMS: atom_id res chain seq x y z
N TYR A 1 9.27 5.31 -25.98
CA TYR A 1 9.86 6.42 -26.76
C TYR A 1 8.84 7.05 -27.70
N TYR A 2 8.49 6.45 -28.85
CA TYR A 2 7.56 7.08 -29.80
C TYR A 2 6.14 7.31 -29.25
N ARG A 3 5.69 6.50 -28.28
CA ARG A 3 4.42 6.72 -27.57
C ARG A 3 4.40 8.05 -26.80
N ASN A 4 5.42 8.29 -25.98
CA ASN A 4 5.55 9.54 -25.22
C ASN A 4 5.62 10.75 -26.16
N LEU A 5 6.37 10.65 -27.28
CA LEU A 5 6.41 11.72 -28.29
C LEU A 5 5.04 12.02 -28.92
N VAL A 6 4.17 11.03 -29.06
CA VAL A 6 2.79 11.21 -29.54
C VAL A 6 1.93 11.85 -28.45
N GLU A 7 2.08 11.44 -27.19
CA GLU A 7 1.38 12.02 -26.03
C GLU A 7 1.73 13.50 -25.85
N GLU A 8 3.02 13.85 -25.92
CA GLU A 8 3.50 15.23 -25.87
C GLU A 8 2.95 16.06 -27.04
N LYS A 9 3.10 15.58 -28.28
CA LYS A 9 2.76 16.38 -29.47
C LYS A 9 1.26 16.50 -29.75
N ASN A 10 0.51 15.42 -29.54
CA ASN A 10 -0.91 15.38 -29.91
C ASN A 10 -1.83 15.68 -28.74
N TYR A 11 -1.38 15.48 -27.49
CA TYR A 11 -2.19 15.67 -26.30
C TYR A 11 -1.59 16.70 -25.32
N SER A 12 -0.41 17.27 -25.60
CA SER A 12 0.28 18.25 -24.73
C SER A 12 0.46 17.75 -23.29
N VAL A 13 0.63 16.44 -23.13
CA VAL A 13 0.85 15.80 -21.82
C VAL A 13 2.35 15.72 -21.56
N ASP A 14 2.80 16.41 -20.52
CA ASP A 14 4.17 16.32 -20.01
C ASP A 14 4.20 15.45 -18.74
N GLN A 15 4.75 14.24 -18.87
CA GLN A 15 4.79 13.29 -17.76
C GLN A 15 5.70 13.76 -16.61
N LEU A 16 6.76 14.51 -16.90
CA LEU A 16 7.68 15.02 -15.88
C LEU A 16 7.00 16.11 -15.05
N LEU A 17 6.31 17.03 -15.72
CA LEU A 17 5.53 18.06 -15.03
C LEU A 17 4.43 17.43 -14.16
N ILE A 18 3.72 16.41 -14.66
CA ILE A 18 2.69 15.71 -13.90
C ILE A 18 3.28 15.07 -12.65
N GLN A 19 4.44 14.41 -12.74
CA GLN A 19 5.08 13.75 -11.59
C GLN A 19 5.31 14.69 -10.40
N GLU A 20 5.57 15.98 -10.64
CA GLU A 20 5.74 16.99 -9.58
C GLU A 20 4.47 17.17 -8.72
N TYR A 21 3.29 16.90 -9.27
CA TYR A 21 2.00 16.99 -8.55
C TYR A 21 1.65 15.72 -7.75
N PHE A 22 2.41 14.63 -7.92
CA PHE A 22 2.14 13.34 -7.26
C PHE A 22 3.29 12.91 -6.34
N PRO A 23 3.66 13.70 -5.31
CA PRO A 23 4.67 13.27 -4.36
C PRO A 23 4.20 12.04 -3.59
N PHE A 24 5.08 11.05 -3.46
CA PHE A 24 4.76 9.72 -2.94
C PHE A 24 3.98 9.74 -1.61
N GLU A 25 4.48 10.48 -0.61
CA GLU A 25 3.85 10.58 0.71
C GLU A 25 2.41 11.12 0.64
N HIS A 26 2.17 12.11 -0.25
CA HIS A 26 0.83 12.67 -0.44
C HIS A 26 -0.10 11.67 -1.12
N VAL A 27 0.37 11.00 -2.17
CA VAL A 27 -0.42 10.00 -2.90
C VAL A 27 -0.78 8.84 -1.98
N LEU A 28 0.19 8.34 -1.22
CA LEU A 28 -0.02 7.23 -0.31
C LEU A 28 -1.03 7.58 0.78
N LYS A 29 -0.87 8.74 1.42
CA LYS A 29 -1.80 9.23 2.43
C LYS A 29 -3.22 9.34 1.88
N THR A 30 -3.39 10.03 0.75
CA THR A 30 -4.71 10.23 0.12
C THR A 30 -5.34 8.92 -0.31
N LEU A 31 -4.53 7.96 -0.81
CA LEU A 31 -5.01 6.63 -1.17
C LEU A 31 -5.52 5.86 0.06
N LEU A 32 -4.79 5.90 1.17
CA LEU A 32 -5.23 5.27 2.42
C LEU A 32 -6.51 5.92 2.93
N GLU A 33 -6.59 7.25 2.98
CA GLU A 33 -7.80 7.99 3.40
C GLU A 33 -9.02 7.65 2.52
N LEU A 34 -8.82 7.49 1.20
CA LEU A 34 -9.86 7.05 0.28
C LEU A 34 -10.37 5.65 0.64
N TYR A 35 -9.46 4.71 0.93
CA TYR A 35 -9.85 3.36 1.36
C TYR A 35 -10.53 3.35 2.73
N GLU A 36 -10.07 4.17 3.68
CA GLU A 36 -10.75 4.36 4.96
C GLU A 36 -12.20 4.82 4.75
N SER A 37 -12.41 5.80 3.88
CA SER A 37 -13.74 6.34 3.58
C SER A 37 -14.65 5.34 2.87
N ILE A 38 -14.15 4.62 1.87
CA ILE A 38 -14.99 3.75 1.04
C ILE A 38 -15.28 2.42 1.74
N LEU A 39 -14.30 1.88 2.48
CA LEU A 39 -14.39 0.55 3.09
C LEU A 39 -14.73 0.58 4.58
N GLY A 40 -14.80 1.76 5.20
CA GLY A 40 -15.00 1.88 6.64
C GLY A 40 -13.84 1.28 7.43
N LEU A 41 -12.61 1.55 6.98
CA LEU A 41 -11.39 1.05 7.59
C LEU A 41 -10.64 2.15 8.31
N LYS A 42 -9.70 1.76 9.17
CA LYS A 42 -8.72 2.64 9.77
C LYS A 42 -7.34 2.01 9.68
N PHE A 43 -6.42 2.68 9.00
CA PHE A 43 -5.02 2.30 8.92
C PHE A 43 -4.23 3.03 9.99
N THR A 44 -3.38 2.31 10.71
CA THR A 44 -2.51 2.91 11.73
C THR A 44 -1.11 2.34 11.57
N ARG A 45 -0.12 3.23 11.40
CA ARG A 45 1.27 2.81 11.34
C ARG A 45 1.70 2.23 12.69
N VAL A 46 2.30 1.04 12.65
CA VAL A 46 2.80 0.34 13.82
C VAL A 46 4.30 0.10 13.69
N THR A 47 5.02 0.20 14.80
CA THR A 47 6.50 0.11 14.85
C THR A 47 6.98 -1.03 15.74
N ASP A 48 6.07 -1.74 16.39
CA ASP A 48 6.34 -2.90 17.25
C ASP A 48 6.42 -4.22 16.45
N GLN A 49 6.09 -4.20 15.16
CA GLN A 49 6.13 -5.37 14.30
C GLN A 49 7.51 -5.56 13.65
N PRO A 50 8.00 -6.80 13.54
CA PRO A 50 9.25 -7.08 12.85
C PRO A 50 9.11 -6.80 11.35
N VAL A 51 10.07 -6.05 10.80
CA VAL A 51 10.18 -5.76 9.36
C VAL A 51 11.48 -6.35 8.83
N TRP A 52 11.48 -6.74 7.55
CA TRP A 52 12.67 -7.28 6.88
C TRP A 52 13.60 -6.19 6.33
N HIS A 53 13.15 -4.94 6.28
CA HIS A 53 13.92 -3.79 5.81
C HIS A 53 13.43 -2.52 6.51
N GLU A 54 14.31 -1.54 6.73
CA GLU A 54 14.01 -0.30 7.45
C GLU A 54 12.97 0.60 6.76
N ASP A 55 12.98 0.59 5.43
CA ASP A 55 12.00 1.32 4.62
C ASP A 55 10.59 0.69 4.58
N VAL A 56 10.42 -0.52 5.14
CA VAL A 56 9.12 -1.20 5.14
C VAL A 56 8.24 -0.61 6.23
N VAL A 57 7.05 -0.18 5.83
CA VAL A 57 6.05 0.35 6.75
C VAL A 57 5.02 -0.73 7.05
N CYS A 58 4.77 -1.00 8.33
CA CYS A 58 3.68 -1.87 8.75
C CYS A 58 2.45 -1.04 9.15
N LEU A 59 1.29 -1.39 8.60
CA LEU A 59 0.00 -0.80 8.89
C LEU A 59 -0.90 -1.83 9.58
N ALA A 60 -1.40 -1.50 10.77
CA ALA A 60 -2.54 -2.19 11.38
C ALA A 60 -3.84 -1.71 10.73
N VAL A 61 -4.69 -2.65 10.33
CA VAL A 61 -5.98 -2.39 9.71
C VAL A 61 -7.08 -2.75 10.71
N ASN A 62 -7.92 -1.77 11.03
CA ASN A 62 -9.06 -1.93 11.93
C ASN A 62 -10.36 -1.52 11.22
N ASP A 63 -11.47 -2.10 11.65
CA ASP A 63 -12.80 -1.65 11.29
C ASP A 63 -13.08 -0.29 11.94
N ALA A 64 -13.56 0.69 11.17
CA ALA A 64 -13.78 2.04 11.66
C ALA A 64 -15.05 2.17 12.53
N ALA A 65 -16.01 1.25 12.39
CA ALA A 65 -17.28 1.33 13.11
C ALA A 65 -17.17 0.80 14.54
N ASP A 66 -16.47 -0.32 14.74
CA ASP A 66 -16.36 -1.00 16.04
C ASP A 66 -14.91 -1.10 16.57
N GLY A 67 -13.91 -0.66 15.80
CA GLY A 67 -12.50 -0.73 16.18
C GLY A 67 -11.91 -2.13 16.12
N ARG A 68 -12.64 -3.12 15.58
CA ARG A 68 -12.19 -4.51 15.54
C ARG A 68 -10.97 -4.65 14.61
N PHE A 69 -9.94 -5.31 15.12
CA PHE A 69 -8.74 -5.63 14.34
C PHE A 69 -9.05 -6.59 13.18
N ILE A 70 -8.57 -6.26 11.99
CA ILE A 70 -8.78 -7.03 10.75
C ILE A 70 -7.49 -7.74 10.33
N GLY A 71 -6.34 -7.07 10.43
CA GLY A 71 -5.06 -7.62 10.00
C GLY A 71 -3.95 -6.59 9.86
N TYR A 72 -2.83 -7.03 9.27
CA TYR A 72 -1.67 -6.20 8.98
C TYR A 72 -1.41 -6.11 7.48
N CYS A 73 -0.89 -4.96 7.06
CA CYS A 73 -0.46 -4.70 5.70
C CYS A 73 0.95 -4.09 5.73
N TYR A 74 1.92 -4.79 5.15
CA TYR A 74 3.27 -4.28 4.97
C TYR A 74 3.35 -3.56 3.62
N MET A 75 4.04 -2.42 3.60
CA MET A 75 4.27 -1.64 2.40
C MET A 75 5.77 -1.49 2.17
N ASP A 76 6.25 -2.17 1.13
CA ASP A 76 7.62 -2.14 0.67
C ASP A 76 7.66 -1.42 -0.67
N MET A 77 7.75 -0.09 -0.65
CA MET A 77 7.48 0.74 -1.84
C MET A 77 8.72 1.15 -2.63
N PHE A 78 9.92 1.01 -2.04
CA PHE A 78 11.16 1.51 -2.64
C PHE A 78 11.99 0.39 -3.31
N PRO A 79 12.57 0.62 -4.50
CA PRO A 79 13.42 -0.36 -5.16
C PRO A 79 14.75 -0.52 -4.40
N ARG A 80 15.25 -1.75 -4.34
CA ARG A 80 16.59 -2.06 -3.80
C ARG A 80 17.14 -3.33 -4.44
N GLU A 81 18.45 -3.53 -4.33
CA GLU A 81 19.11 -4.73 -4.84
C GLU A 81 18.52 -6.01 -4.22
N GLY A 82 18.26 -7.02 -5.06
CA GLY A 82 17.68 -8.31 -4.62
C GLY A 82 16.18 -8.30 -4.31
N LYS A 83 15.50 -7.14 -4.32
CA LYS A 83 14.04 -7.07 -4.15
C LYS A 83 13.32 -7.44 -5.45
N PHE A 84 12.15 -8.07 -5.33
CA PHE A 84 11.23 -8.27 -6.45
C PHE A 84 10.90 -6.93 -7.14
N SER A 85 11.03 -6.89 -8.47
CA SER A 85 11.14 -5.63 -9.23
C SER A 85 9.82 -5.06 -9.75
N HIS A 86 8.72 -5.80 -9.63
CA HIS A 86 7.40 -5.36 -10.11
C HIS A 86 6.46 -5.14 -8.93
N ALA A 87 5.42 -4.32 -9.14
CA ALA A 87 4.34 -4.18 -8.17
C ALA A 87 3.56 -5.50 -8.05
N ALA A 88 3.40 -5.99 -6.83
CA ALA A 88 2.64 -7.20 -6.55
C ALA A 88 2.07 -7.16 -5.13
N LEU A 89 1.06 -7.99 -4.88
CA LEU A 89 0.54 -8.23 -3.54
C LEU A 89 0.87 -9.67 -3.15
N PHE A 90 1.53 -9.84 -2.03
CA PHE A 90 1.91 -11.13 -1.47
C PHE A 90 1.09 -11.42 -0.21
N PRO A 91 0.20 -12.41 -0.22
CA PRO A 91 -0.45 -12.87 1.01
C PRO A 91 0.56 -13.62 1.87
N LEU A 92 0.83 -13.13 3.08
CA LEU A 92 1.76 -13.74 4.03
C LEU A 92 1.04 -14.68 5.01
N GLN A 93 -0.15 -14.28 5.47
CA GLN A 93 -0.97 -15.09 6.37
C GLN A 93 -2.45 -14.99 5.98
N PRO A 94 -3.15 -16.12 5.77
CA PRO A 94 -4.57 -16.09 5.48
C PRO A 94 -5.39 -15.80 6.75
N ASN A 95 -6.53 -15.13 6.58
CA ASN A 95 -7.52 -14.95 7.65
C ASN A 95 -8.41 -16.20 7.72
N VAL A 96 -8.19 -17.05 8.71
CA VAL A 96 -8.88 -18.34 8.85
C VAL A 96 -9.35 -18.50 10.29
N GLN A 97 -10.55 -19.05 10.44
CA GLN A 97 -11.04 -19.51 11.73
C GLN A 97 -11.03 -21.03 11.77
N TYR A 98 -10.33 -21.60 12.74
CA TYR A 98 -10.25 -23.05 12.94
C TYR A 98 -10.31 -23.40 14.42
N LYS A 99 -11.24 -24.29 14.79
CA LYS A 99 -11.45 -24.74 16.19
C LYS A 99 -11.53 -23.59 17.20
N GLY A 100 -12.24 -22.52 16.85
CA GLY A 100 -12.43 -21.34 17.72
C GLY A 100 -11.24 -20.38 17.79
N LYS A 101 -10.09 -20.70 17.17
CA LYS A 101 -8.96 -19.78 17.03
C LYS A 101 -9.02 -19.08 15.68
N ARG A 102 -8.68 -17.78 15.66
CA ARG A 102 -8.64 -16.96 14.45
C ARG A 102 -7.19 -16.56 14.14
N SER A 103 -6.78 -16.73 12.89
CA SER A 103 -5.63 -16.02 12.32
C SER A 103 -6.09 -14.75 11.64
N TYR A 104 -5.34 -13.67 11.81
CA TYR A 104 -5.61 -12.41 11.10
C TYR A 104 -4.91 -12.40 9.75
N GLY A 105 -5.48 -11.67 8.79
CA GLY A 105 -4.89 -11.55 7.47
C GLY A 105 -3.60 -10.73 7.54
N VAL A 106 -2.56 -11.17 6.84
CA VAL A 106 -1.32 -10.41 6.67
C VAL A 106 -0.94 -10.44 5.21
N CYS A 107 -0.65 -9.27 4.64
CA CYS A 107 -0.14 -9.14 3.28
C CYS A 107 1.03 -8.15 3.19
N SER A 108 1.77 -8.22 2.10
CA SER A 108 2.76 -7.23 1.70
C SER A 108 2.43 -6.70 0.31
N LEU A 109 2.58 -5.40 0.13
CA LEU A 109 2.68 -4.72 -1.16
C LEU A 109 4.13 -4.30 -1.41
#